data_AF-I0X6V4-F1
#
_entry.id   AF-I0X6V4-F1
#
_cell.length_a   1.000
_cell.length_b   1.000
_cell.length_c   1.000
_cell.angle_alpha   90.00
_cell.angle_beta   90.00
_cell.angle_gamma   90.00
#
_symmetry.space_group_name_H-M   'P 1'
#
loop_
_entity.id
_entity.type
_entity.pdbx_description
1 polymer ?
#
loop_
_entity_poly.entity_id
_entity_poly.type
_entity_poly.pdbx_seq_one_letter_code
_entity_poly.pdbx_strand_id
1 'polypeptide(L)'
;MPFEGKQDLRVQKTRGIIKQTFKEMIMEMKASDIKIKELTERAMIHRKTFYLHYTCVEALFEDVMQELSEKYYEAIDKVSKDAPFSEVNQVFFEFMSGLDPYMEKIVCDESYRMFSDRFFDAMLSHNRSRHNPYSAFSKEEQNIINTFLGLSSVNIYRRWVADGKKIPVSRLIELSSSLFLNGISSVV
;
A
#
# COMPACT_ATOMS: atom_id res chain seq x y z
N MET A 1 -9.53 -37.89 3.50
CA MET A 1 -8.08 -37.70 3.23
C MET A 1 -7.52 -36.73 4.27
N PRO A 2 -6.74 -37.19 5.27
CA PRO A 2 -6.26 -36.33 6.37
C PRO A 2 -4.93 -35.60 6.10
N PHE A 3 -4.26 -35.87 4.96
CA PHE A 3 -2.89 -35.43 4.71
C PHE A 3 -2.77 -34.02 4.10
N GLU A 4 -3.79 -33.53 3.38
CA GLU A 4 -3.77 -32.20 2.77
C GLU A 4 -3.73 -31.08 3.81
N GLY A 5 -4.54 -31.18 4.88
CA GLY A 5 -4.59 -30.17 5.94
C GLY A 5 -3.29 -30.00 6.74
N LYS A 6 -2.49 -31.07 6.88
CA LYS A 6 -1.20 -31.00 7.59
C LYS A 6 -0.10 -30.35 6.74
N GLN A 7 -0.14 -30.55 5.43
CA GLN A 7 0.79 -29.90 4.51
C GLN A 7 0.48 -28.40 4.40
N ASP A 8 -0.80 -28.04 4.34
CA ASP A 8 -1.26 -26.65 4.34
C ASP A 8 -0.79 -25.88 5.58
N LEU A 9 -0.99 -26.45 6.78
CA LEU A 9 -0.51 -25.83 8.03
C LEU A 9 1.02 -25.60 8.05
N ARG A 10 1.81 -26.50 7.47
CA ARG A 10 3.26 -26.32 7.35
C ARG A 10 3.61 -25.18 6.39
N VAL A 11 2.90 -25.08 5.27
CA VAL A 11 3.06 -24.01 4.28
C VAL A 11 2.72 -22.66 4.90
N GLN A 12 1.57 -22.53 5.57
CA GLN A 12 1.14 -21.31 6.23
C GLN A 12 2.14 -20.86 7.31
N LYS A 13 2.57 -21.79 8.17
CA LYS A 13 3.56 -21.49 9.21
C LYS A 13 4.87 -20.98 8.62
N THR A 14 5.35 -21.60 7.55
CA THR A 14 6.61 -21.22 6.91
C THR A 14 6.50 -19.86 6.22
N ARG A 15 5.40 -19.58 5.51
CA ARG A 15 5.13 -18.24 4.94
C ARG A 15 5.05 -17.18 6.04
N GLY A 16 4.41 -17.48 7.17
CA GLY A 16 4.35 -16.60 8.33
C GLY A 16 5.74 -16.21 8.85
N ILE A 17 6.63 -17.20 9.02
CA ILE A 17 8.02 -16.96 9.47
C ILE A 17 8.80 -16.11 8.45
N ILE A 18 8.67 -16.41 7.15
CA ILE A 18 9.32 -15.64 6.07
C ILE A 18 8.85 -14.19 6.10
N LYS A 19 7.53 -13.95 6.14
CA LYS A 19 6.96 -12.60 6.18
C LYS A 19 7.37 -11.85 7.45
N GLN A 20 7.35 -12.51 8.61
CA GLN A 20 7.75 -11.87 9.86
C GLN A 20 9.22 -11.41 9.81
N THR A 21 10.13 -12.29 9.38
CA THR A 21 11.55 -11.96 9.20
C THR A 21 11.75 -10.83 8.21
N PHE A 22 10.97 -10.83 7.12
CA PHE A 22 11.03 -9.78 6.10
C PHE A 22 10.57 -8.42 6.63
N LYS A 23 9.52 -8.36 7.44
CA LYS A 23 9.07 -7.13 8.11
C LYS A 23 10.16 -6.53 8.99
N GLU A 24 10.87 -7.36 9.75
CA GLU A 24 12.00 -6.95 10.58
C GLU A 24 13.13 -6.38 9.72
N MET A 25 13.51 -7.07 8.65
CA MET A 25 14.52 -6.58 7.71
C MET A 25 14.13 -5.24 7.09
N ILE A 26 12.87 -5.05 6.69
CA ILE A 26 12.38 -3.77 6.14
C ILE A 26 12.62 -2.64 7.13
N MET A 27 12.45 -2.86 8.43
CA MET A 27 12.69 -1.82 9.44
C MET A 27 14.18 -1.46 9.59
N GLU A 28 15.10 -2.34 9.20
CA GLU A 28 16.54 -2.21 9.44
C GLU A 28 17.35 -1.74 8.23
N MET A 29 16.87 -1.98 7.00
CA MET A 29 17.66 -1.75 5.78
C MET A 29 16.87 -1.11 4.63
N LYS A 30 17.52 -0.90 3.50
CA LYS A 30 16.90 -0.44 2.25
C LYS A 30 16.46 -1.63 1.41
N ALA A 31 15.51 -1.44 0.49
CA ALA A 31 15.00 -2.52 -0.34
C ALA A 31 16.09 -3.27 -1.13
N SER A 32 17.10 -2.56 -1.65
CA SER A 32 18.22 -3.14 -2.42
C SER A 32 19.11 -4.08 -1.60
N ASP A 33 19.12 -3.92 -0.28
CA ASP A 33 20.02 -4.61 0.63
C ASP A 33 19.41 -5.92 1.13
N ILE A 34 18.09 -6.10 0.98
CA ILE A 34 17.41 -7.33 1.38
C ILE A 34 17.85 -8.49 0.48
N LYS A 35 18.57 -9.46 1.05
CA LYS A 35 19.04 -10.67 0.35
C LYS A 35 18.37 -11.92 0.89
N ILE A 36 18.05 -12.84 -0.01
CA ILE A 36 17.48 -14.17 0.31
C ILE A 36 18.37 -14.92 1.32
N LYS A 37 19.70 -14.84 1.16
CA LYS A 37 20.65 -15.51 2.06
C LYS A 37 20.42 -15.08 3.51
N GLU A 38 20.51 -13.78 3.77
CA GLU A 38 20.33 -13.21 5.10
C GLU A 38 18.92 -13.48 5.65
N LEU A 39 17.89 -13.32 4.81
CA LEU A 39 16.52 -13.64 5.19
C LEU A 39 16.40 -15.10 5.65
N THR A 40 16.94 -16.05 4.89
CA THR A 40 16.86 -17.48 5.23
C THR A 40 17.64 -17.84 6.49
N GLU A 41 18.76 -17.17 6.72
CA GLU A 41 19.56 -17.31 7.95
C GLU A 41 18.79 -16.80 9.16
N ARG A 42 18.24 -15.58 9.10
CA ARG A 42 17.41 -15.00 10.17
C ARG A 42 16.14 -15.82 10.45
N ALA A 43 15.49 -16.29 9.40
CA ALA A 43 14.29 -17.12 9.48
C ALA A 43 14.56 -18.56 9.93
N MET A 44 15.84 -18.97 10.05
CA MET A 44 16.26 -20.33 10.38
C MET A 44 15.65 -21.40 9.45
N ILE A 45 15.62 -21.11 8.14
CA ILE A 45 15.12 -22.02 7.10
C ILE A 45 16.19 -22.28 6.04
N HIS A 46 16.11 -23.44 5.36
CA HIS A 46 16.95 -23.66 4.19
C HIS A 46 16.51 -22.78 3.02
N ARG A 47 17.47 -22.34 2.19
CA ARG A 47 17.18 -21.57 0.98
C ARG A 47 16.23 -22.29 0.01
N LYS A 48 16.32 -23.63 -0.08
CA LYS A 48 15.36 -24.44 -0.86
C LYS A 48 13.93 -24.28 -0.32
N THR A 49 13.75 -24.15 0.99
CA THR A 49 12.44 -23.92 1.62
C THR A 49 11.86 -22.56 1.24
N PHE A 50 12.67 -21.49 1.20
CA PHE A 50 12.22 -20.19 0.70
C PHE A 50 11.67 -20.31 -0.73
N TYR A 51 12.42 -20.98 -1.61
CA TYR A 51 12.03 -21.13 -3.02
C TYR A 51 10.80 -22.02 -3.26
N LEU A 52 10.32 -22.76 -2.26
CA LEU A 52 9.01 -23.43 -2.33
C LEU A 52 7.84 -22.45 -2.19
N HIS A 53 8.09 -21.24 -1.68
CA HIS A 53 7.07 -20.23 -1.40
C HIS A 53 7.21 -18.98 -2.26
N TYR A 54 8.45 -18.55 -2.56
CA TYR A 54 8.74 -17.32 -3.29
C TYR A 54 9.87 -17.52 -4.29
N THR A 55 9.70 -17.02 -5.51
CA THR A 55 10.71 -17.13 -6.57
C THR A 55 11.90 -16.18 -6.34
N CYS A 56 11.65 -15.02 -5.74
CA CYS A 56 12.64 -13.99 -5.44
C CYS A 56 12.15 -13.07 -4.31
N VAL A 57 12.94 -12.04 -3.98
CA VAL A 57 12.56 -11.05 -2.94
C VAL A 57 11.41 -10.19 -3.43
N GLU A 58 11.38 -9.87 -4.73
CA GLU A 58 10.32 -9.08 -5.36
C GLU A 58 8.96 -9.77 -5.26
N ALA A 59 8.92 -11.10 -5.43
CA ALA A 59 7.69 -11.88 -5.23
C ALA A 59 7.19 -11.81 -3.77
N LEU A 60 8.09 -11.67 -2.80
CA LEU A 60 7.74 -11.48 -1.40
C LEU A 60 7.20 -10.06 -1.13
N PHE A 61 7.78 -9.04 -1.76
CA PHE A 61 7.21 -7.68 -1.73
C PHE A 61 5.81 -7.65 -2.33
N GLU A 62 5.62 -8.25 -3.50
CA GLU A 62 4.32 -8.31 -4.19
C GLU A 62 3.26 -8.97 -3.31
N ASP A 63 3.58 -10.10 -2.66
CA ASP A 63 2.67 -10.78 -1.73
C ASP A 63 2.29 -9.90 -0.51
N VAL A 64 3.25 -9.17 0.07
CA VAL A 64 2.99 -8.26 1.19
C VAL A 64 2.17 -7.04 0.75
N MET A 65 2.44 -6.46 -0.43
CA MET A 65 1.66 -5.34 -0.99
C MET A 65 0.26 -5.76 -1.43
N GLN A 66 0.09 -7.01 -1.88
CA GLN A 66 -1.21 -7.57 -2.22
C GLN A 66 -2.09 -7.69 -0.98
N GLU A 67 -1.56 -8.20 0.14
CA GLU A 67 -2.28 -8.23 1.42
C GLU A 67 -2.70 -6.83 1.89
N LEU A 68 -1.85 -5.81 1.65
CA LEU A 68 -2.21 -4.43 1.98
C LEU A 68 -3.32 -3.88 1.06
N SER A 69 -3.24 -4.19 -0.24
CA SER A 69 -4.26 -3.85 -1.23
C SER A 69 -5.61 -4.41 -0.85
N GLU A 70 -5.66 -5.69 -0.46
CA GLU A 70 -6.90 -6.37 -0.04
C GLU A 70 -7.54 -5.69 1.17
N LYS A 71 -6.76 -5.33 2.19
CA LYS A 71 -7.26 -4.55 3.34
C LYS A 71 -7.81 -3.19 2.94
N TYR A 72 -7.16 -2.52 1.98
CA TYR A 72 -7.69 -1.25 1.46
C TYR A 72 -9.00 -1.46 0.72
N TYR A 73 -9.09 -2.49 -0.13
CA TYR A 73 -10.31 -2.81 -0.87
C TYR A 73 -11.47 -3.07 0.10
N GLU A 74 -11.26 -3.84 1.16
CA GLU A 74 -12.25 -4.04 2.22
C GLU A 74 -12.69 -2.73 2.88
N ALA A 75 -11.76 -1.79 3.08
CA ALA A 75 -12.07 -0.49 3.67
C ALA A 75 -12.91 0.38 2.73
N ILE A 76 -12.47 0.52 1.48
CA ILE A 76 -13.15 1.37 0.52
C ILE A 76 -14.49 0.76 0.09
N ASP A 77 -14.62 -0.57 0.00
CA ASP A 77 -15.83 -1.27 -0.50
C ASP A 77 -17.05 -1.11 0.41
N LYS A 78 -16.84 -0.61 1.63
CA LYS A 78 -17.91 -0.23 2.56
C LYS A 78 -18.57 1.10 2.22
N VAL A 79 -17.91 1.95 1.44
CA VAL A 79 -18.43 3.25 1.00
C VAL A 79 -19.24 3.08 -0.28
N SER A 80 -20.23 3.94 -0.52
CA SER A 80 -21.02 3.90 -1.75
C SER A 80 -20.13 4.00 -2.99
N LYS A 81 -20.50 3.31 -4.07
CA LYS A 81 -19.72 3.33 -5.31
C LYS A 81 -19.69 4.74 -5.94
N ASP A 82 -20.77 5.49 -5.83
CA ASP A 82 -20.93 6.86 -6.31
C ASP A 82 -20.61 7.92 -5.25
N ALA A 83 -19.93 7.54 -4.16
CA ALA A 83 -19.56 8.47 -3.11
C ALA A 83 -18.71 9.63 -3.66
N PRO A 84 -18.88 10.85 -3.13
CA PRO A 84 -18.08 11.99 -3.54
C PRO A 84 -16.59 11.75 -3.24
N PHE A 85 -15.72 12.41 -4.00
CA PHE A 85 -14.28 12.27 -3.86
C PHE A 85 -13.79 12.58 -2.42
N SER A 86 -14.46 13.47 -1.69
CA SER A 86 -14.13 13.77 -0.28
C SER A 86 -14.23 12.55 0.64
N GLU A 87 -15.20 11.67 0.43
CA GLU A 87 -15.33 10.43 1.22
C GLU A 87 -14.25 9.40 0.82
N VAL A 88 -13.95 9.28 -0.47
CA VAL A 88 -12.84 8.44 -0.97
C VAL A 88 -11.50 8.92 -0.40
N ASN A 89 -11.29 10.23 -0.37
CA ASN A 89 -10.11 10.88 0.19
C ASN A 89 -10.00 10.65 1.71
N GLN A 90 -11.12 10.72 2.44
CA GLN A 90 -11.17 10.39 3.85
C GLN A 90 -10.74 8.93 4.10
N VAL A 91 -11.33 7.96 3.40
CA VAL A 91 -10.95 6.54 3.55
C VAL A 91 -9.47 6.33 3.24
N PHE A 92 -8.95 6.98 2.19
CA PHE A 92 -7.53 6.90 1.88
C PHE A 92 -6.67 7.34 3.06
N PHE A 93 -6.85 8.55 3.58
CA PHE A 93 -5.99 9.05 4.66
C PHE A 93 -6.20 8.33 5.99
N GLU A 94 -7.43 7.93 6.33
CA GLU A 94 -7.70 7.13 7.52
C GLU A 94 -6.99 5.78 7.44
N PHE A 95 -7.13 5.07 6.32
CA PHE A 95 -6.44 3.80 6.07
C PHE A 95 -4.92 3.96 6.17
N MET A 96 -4.37 4.96 5.47
CA MET A 96 -2.92 5.21 5.43
C MET A 96 -2.38 5.65 6.81
N SER A 97 -3.18 6.34 7.62
CA SER A 97 -2.77 6.75 8.97
C SER A 97 -2.66 5.58 9.96
N GLY A 98 -3.36 4.48 9.69
CA GLY A 98 -3.40 3.26 10.50
C GLY A 98 -2.42 2.17 10.08
N LEU A 99 -1.48 2.46 9.17
CA LEU A 99 -0.50 1.48 8.72
C LEU A 99 0.46 1.06 9.84
N ASP A 100 0.80 -0.23 9.85
CA ASP A 100 1.91 -0.73 10.66
C ASP A 100 3.23 -0.04 10.26
N PRO A 101 4.19 0.13 11.19
CA PRO A 101 5.44 0.88 10.92
C PRO A 101 6.23 0.41 9.70
N TYR A 102 6.29 -0.89 9.44
CA TYR A 102 7.01 -1.42 8.26
C TYR A 102 6.30 -1.09 6.95
N MET A 103 4.96 -1.05 6.94
CA MET A 103 4.18 -0.63 5.76
C MET A 103 4.33 0.86 5.52
N GLU A 104 4.28 1.67 6.58
CA GLU A 104 4.56 3.10 6.49
C GLU A 104 5.96 3.36 5.93
N LYS A 105 6.97 2.59 6.37
CA LYS A 105 8.32 2.66 5.81
C LYS A 105 8.34 2.32 4.32
N ILE A 106 7.69 1.23 3.87
CA ILE A 106 7.61 0.88 2.45
C ILE A 106 6.99 2.01 1.63
N VAL A 107 5.94 2.65 2.17
CA VAL A 107 5.23 3.74 1.47
C VAL A 107 6.07 5.02 1.39
N CYS A 108 6.81 5.36 2.45
CA CYS A 108 7.43 6.69 2.60
C CYS A 108 8.91 6.74 2.26
N ASP A 109 9.64 5.63 2.41
CA ASP A 109 11.07 5.56 2.14
C ASP A 109 11.33 5.40 0.63
N GLU A 110 12.16 6.28 0.07
CA GLU A 110 12.47 6.30 -1.36
C GLU A 110 13.02 4.97 -1.88
N SER A 111 13.75 4.23 -1.04
CA SER A 111 14.32 2.94 -1.44
C SER A 111 13.27 1.88 -1.78
N TYR A 112 12.03 2.05 -1.33
CA TYR A 112 10.91 1.12 -1.56
C TYR A 112 9.90 1.61 -2.60
N ARG A 113 10.16 2.77 -3.23
CA ARG A 113 9.17 3.50 -4.03
C ARG A 113 8.57 2.66 -5.16
N MET A 114 9.39 1.88 -5.86
CA MET A 114 8.96 0.95 -6.93
C MET A 114 7.86 -0.01 -6.46
N PHE A 115 7.94 -0.51 -5.22
CA PHE A 115 6.95 -1.44 -4.67
C PHE A 115 5.71 -0.70 -4.20
N SER A 116 5.88 0.45 -3.53
CA SER A 116 4.75 1.24 -3.04
C SER A 116 3.92 1.86 -4.16
N ASP A 117 4.53 2.26 -5.29
CA ASP A 117 3.81 2.88 -6.40
C ASP A 117 2.85 1.87 -7.06
N ARG A 118 3.25 0.58 -7.15
CA ARG A 118 2.35 -0.49 -7.61
C ARG A 118 1.12 -0.66 -6.70
N PHE A 119 1.30 -0.51 -5.39
CA PHE A 119 0.18 -0.54 -4.44
C PHE A 119 -0.79 0.61 -4.72
N PHE A 120 -0.29 1.83 -4.94
CA PHE A 120 -1.15 2.99 -5.25
C PHE A 120 -1.85 2.88 -6.60
N ASP A 121 -1.18 2.32 -7.62
CA ASP A 121 -1.79 2.02 -8.91
C ASP A 121 -2.94 1.02 -8.76
N ALA A 122 -2.75 -0.01 -7.93
CA ALA A 122 -3.77 -1.01 -7.64
C ALA A 122 -4.98 -0.39 -6.91
N MET A 123 -4.75 0.46 -5.89
CA MET A 123 -5.81 1.22 -5.21
C MET A 123 -6.62 2.08 -6.18
N LEU A 124 -5.94 2.86 -7.03
CA LEU A 124 -6.58 3.72 -8.01
C LEU A 124 -7.39 2.90 -9.02
N SER A 125 -6.82 1.82 -9.53
CA SER A 125 -7.49 0.90 -10.45
C SER A 125 -8.76 0.30 -9.84
N HIS A 126 -8.69 -0.15 -8.58
CA HIS A 126 -9.84 -0.67 -7.85
C HIS A 126 -10.93 0.38 -7.65
N ASN A 127 -10.55 1.60 -7.25
CA ASN A 127 -11.51 2.70 -7.10
C ASN A 127 -12.24 3.01 -8.42
N ARG A 128 -11.51 3.01 -9.55
CA ARG A 128 -12.09 3.28 -10.87
C ARG A 128 -12.89 2.11 -11.43
N SER A 129 -12.57 0.86 -11.09
CA SER A 129 -13.35 -0.30 -11.50
C SER A 129 -14.72 -0.34 -10.82
N ARG A 130 -14.80 0.17 -9.59
CA ARG A 130 -16.06 0.31 -8.85
C ARG A 130 -16.95 1.41 -9.40
N HIS A 131 -16.37 2.57 -9.67
CA HIS A 131 -17.04 3.71 -10.26
C HIS A 131 -16.02 4.63 -10.92
N ASN A 132 -16.26 4.94 -12.19
CA ASN A 132 -15.46 5.91 -12.93
C ASN A 132 -16.28 7.19 -13.16
N PRO A 133 -16.16 8.21 -12.27
CA PRO A 133 -16.87 9.47 -12.43
C PRO A 133 -16.34 10.31 -13.61
N TYR A 134 -15.22 9.90 -14.22
CA TYR A 134 -14.56 10.61 -15.29
C TYR A 134 -14.74 9.91 -16.66
N SER A 135 -15.71 9.01 -16.76
CA SER A 135 -15.98 8.24 -17.99
C SER A 135 -16.39 9.10 -19.20
N ALA A 136 -16.86 10.33 -18.96
CA ALA A 136 -17.17 11.30 -20.00
C ALA A 136 -15.94 11.94 -20.66
N PHE A 137 -14.76 11.85 -20.03
CA PHE A 137 -13.49 12.38 -20.57
C PHE A 137 -12.76 11.32 -21.41
N SER A 138 -11.88 11.79 -22.31
CA SER A 138 -10.96 10.92 -23.06
C SER A 138 -10.02 10.15 -22.13
N LYS A 139 -9.36 9.10 -22.64
CA LYS A 139 -8.45 8.28 -21.84
C LYS A 139 -7.27 9.10 -21.34
N GLU A 140 -6.75 10.00 -22.17
CA GLU A 140 -5.64 10.89 -21.89
C GLU A 140 -6.01 11.90 -20.80
N GLU A 141 -7.20 12.51 -20.87
CA GLU A 141 -7.72 13.39 -19.83
C GLU A 141 -7.92 12.64 -18.50
N GLN A 142 -8.48 11.43 -18.55
CA GLN A 142 -8.61 10.57 -17.36
C GLN A 142 -7.23 10.28 -16.74
N ASN A 143 -6.20 10.03 -17.56
CA ASN A 143 -4.85 9.80 -17.05
C ASN A 143 -4.32 11.04 -16.30
N ILE A 144 -4.54 12.25 -16.83
CA ILE A 144 -4.13 13.51 -16.18
C ILE A 144 -4.89 13.71 -14.86
N ILE A 145 -6.21 13.56 -14.87
CA ILE A 145 -7.07 13.70 -13.67
C ILE A 145 -6.63 12.71 -12.59
N ASN A 146 -6.46 11.44 -12.95
CA ASN A 146 -6.06 10.39 -12.02
C ASN A 146 -4.64 10.59 -11.50
N THR A 147 -3.73 11.09 -12.34
CA THR A 147 -2.36 11.45 -11.92
C THR A 147 -2.40 12.55 -10.87
N PHE A 148 -3.17 13.61 -11.11
CA PHE A 148 -3.33 14.69 -10.14
C PHE A 148 -3.89 14.19 -8.81
N LEU A 149 -5.01 13.46 -8.82
CA LEU A 149 -5.64 12.99 -7.59
C LEU A 149 -4.77 11.96 -6.85
N GLY A 150 -4.33 10.91 -7.56
CA GLY A 150 -3.57 9.80 -6.98
C GLY A 150 -2.21 10.25 -6.47
N LEU A 151 -1.37 10.85 -7.33
CA LEU A 151 -0.01 11.23 -6.92
C LEU A 151 -0.02 12.35 -5.88
N SER A 152 -0.98 13.26 -5.91
CA SER A 152 -1.09 14.29 -4.86
C SER A 152 -1.46 13.66 -3.52
N SER A 153 -2.47 12.80 -3.44
CA SER A 153 -2.85 12.14 -2.18
C SER A 153 -1.68 11.37 -1.56
N VAL A 154 -0.94 10.62 -2.38
CA VAL A 154 0.24 9.86 -1.93
C VAL A 154 1.35 10.78 -1.45
N ASN A 155 1.70 11.82 -2.21
CA ASN A 155 2.79 12.72 -1.83
C ASN A 155 2.42 13.62 -0.64
N ILE A 156 1.15 13.99 -0.49
CA ILE A 156 0.64 14.68 0.70
C ILE A 156 0.82 13.77 1.93
N TYR A 157 0.44 12.50 1.84
CA TYR A 157 0.65 11.54 2.92
C TYR A 157 2.14 11.37 3.27
N ARG A 158 3.00 11.13 2.26
CA ARG A 158 4.45 11.00 2.44
C ARG A 158 5.04 12.25 3.11
N ARG A 159 4.59 13.44 2.71
CA ARG A 159 5.00 14.71 3.32
C ARG A 159 4.55 14.82 4.77
N TRP A 160 3.30 14.46 5.06
CA TRP A 160 2.76 14.48 6.43
C TRP A 160 3.53 13.55 7.37
N VAL A 161 3.91 12.35 6.90
CA VAL A 161 4.78 11.42 7.64
C VAL A 161 6.17 12.01 7.84
N ALA A 162 6.79 12.58 6.80
CA ALA A 162 8.11 13.21 6.88
C ALA A 162 8.14 14.40 7.87
N ASP A 163 7.03 15.12 8.00
CA ASP A 163 6.88 16.20 8.99
C ASP A 163 6.59 15.69 10.41
N GLY A 164 6.56 14.37 10.62
CA GLY A 164 6.35 13.73 11.91
C GLY A 164 4.89 13.68 12.35
N LYS A 165 3.93 13.70 11.40
CA LYS A 165 2.48 13.66 11.65
C LYS A 165 2.00 14.71 12.66
N LYS A 166 2.62 15.91 12.65
CA LYS A 166 2.39 16.98 13.63
C LYS A 166 0.97 17.55 13.63
N ILE A 167 0.29 17.50 12.49
CA ILE A 167 -1.12 17.87 12.41
C ILE A 167 -2.00 16.61 12.48
N PRO A 168 -3.19 16.67 13.12
CA PRO A 168 -4.11 15.54 13.15
C PRO A 168 -4.52 15.08 11.74
N VAL A 169 -4.78 13.78 11.57
CA VAL A 169 -5.24 13.21 10.28
C VAL A 169 -6.53 13.88 9.81
N SER A 170 -7.44 14.25 10.72
CA SER A 170 -8.66 14.99 10.38
C SER A 170 -8.37 16.33 9.71
N ARG A 171 -7.35 17.06 10.18
CA ARG A 171 -6.93 18.33 9.55
C ARG A 171 -6.27 18.10 8.19
N LEU A 172 -5.50 17.02 8.04
CA LEU A 172 -4.92 16.64 6.74
C LEU A 172 -6.02 16.32 5.72
N ILE A 173 -7.07 15.59 6.12
CA ILE A 173 -8.22 15.24 5.29
C ILE A 173 -8.99 16.51 4.88
N GLU A 174 -9.23 17.43 5.82
CA GLU A 174 -9.92 18.68 5.55
C GLU A 174 -9.15 19.56 4.54
N LEU A 175 -7.84 19.72 4.75
CA LEU A 175 -6.97 20.51 3.87
C LEU A 175 -6.88 19.91 2.47
N SER A 176 -6.62 18.60 2.37
CA SER A 176 -6.52 17.92 1.08
C SER A 176 -7.85 17.94 0.32
N SER A 177 -8.99 17.69 0.99
CA SER A 177 -10.31 17.74 0.35
C SER A 177 -10.62 19.14 -0.19
N SER A 178 -10.29 20.19 0.57
CA SER A 178 -10.47 21.58 0.14
C SER A 178 -9.61 21.93 -1.08
N LEU A 179 -8.34 21.50 -1.08
CA LEU A 179 -7.43 21.66 -2.21
C LEU A 179 -7.91 20.92 -3.47
N PHE A 180 -8.44 19.72 -3.32
CA PHE A 180 -8.93 18.93 -4.44
C PHE A 180 -10.23 19.46 -5.04
N LEU A 181 -11.12 20.03 -4.22
CA LEU A 181 -12.41 20.56 -4.67
C LEU A 181 -12.31 21.99 -5.19
N ASN A 182 -11.49 22.84 -4.56
CA ASN A 182 -11.47 24.27 -4.81
C ASN A 182 -10.11 24.80 -5.32
N GLY A 183 -9.04 24.01 -5.29
CA GLY A 183 -7.71 24.44 -5.74
C GLY A 183 -7.05 25.48 -4.81
N ILE A 184 -6.17 26.32 -5.36
CA ILE A 184 -5.39 27.32 -4.59
C ILE A 184 -6.27 28.33 -3.83
N SER A 185 -7.46 28.65 -4.32
CA SER A 185 -8.41 29.53 -3.63
C SER A 185 -8.94 28.95 -2.31
N SER A 186 -8.65 27.69 -1.98
CA SER A 186 -8.99 27.10 -0.69
C SER A 186 -8.04 27.45 0.46
N VAL A 187 -6.84 27.97 0.17
CA VAL A 187 -5.77 28.18 1.17
C VAL A 187 -5.56 29.67 1.50
N VAL A 188 -6.29 30.57 0.83
CA VAL A 188 -6.17 32.03 0.95
C VAL A 188 -7.46 32.64 1.49
#